data_AF-M6RG00-F1
#
_entry.id   AF-M6RG00-F1
#
_cell.length_a   1.000
_cell.length_b   1.000
_cell.length_c   1.000
_cell.angle_alpha   90.00
_cell.angle_beta   90.00
_cell.angle_gamma   90.00
#
_symmetry.space_group_name_H-M   'P 1'
#
loop_
_entity.id
_entity.type
_entity.pdbx_description
1 polymer ?
#
loop_
_entity_poly.entity_id
_entity_poly.type
_entity_poly.pdbx_seq_one_letter_code
_entity_poly.pdbx_strand_id
1 'polypeptide(L)'
;MGGFLLNRGFSGKMIRPTLISFGTILLLMTISYSKPGNLAQYTGIFWGLGFVLLGLFNLRINRFVLVFIGTSISLYSLYDLLDFTGNIAYTDAGIMAAWITGANSSQVVPKSVIVLGYLIALLWSFFSLSIIFVSVKKVFQSEEIVVPEQEFQQNDFFQSSENENKETPFPGEVTPEVMEWFFSKGLDLNGKPLPAEFLEKEEL
;
A
#
# COMPACT_ATOMS: atom_id res chain seq x y z
N MET A 1 -9.56 7.16 3.43
CA MET A 1 -8.31 7.77 2.92
C MET A 1 -7.07 6.94 3.25
N GLY A 2 -6.81 6.63 4.53
CA GLY A 2 -5.59 5.92 4.95
C GLY A 2 -5.30 4.62 4.20
N GLY A 3 -6.29 3.73 4.09
CA GLY A 3 -6.13 2.48 3.34
C GLY A 3 -5.92 2.63 1.82
N PHE A 4 -6.45 3.69 1.18
CA PHE A 4 -6.15 3.97 -0.23
C PHE A 4 -4.69 4.40 -0.41
N LEU A 5 -4.19 5.25 0.50
CA LEU A 5 -2.78 5.68 0.52
C LEU A 5 -1.85 4.49 0.79
N LEU A 6 -2.23 3.58 1.70
CA LEU A 6 -1.51 2.32 1.95
C LEU A 6 -1.45 1.44 0.71
N ASN A 7 -2.58 1.18 0.06
CA ASN A 7 -2.63 0.36 -1.15
C ASN A 7 -1.76 0.95 -2.27
N ARG A 8 -1.77 2.28 -2.46
CA ARG A 8 -0.91 2.96 -3.45
C ARG A 8 0.57 2.95 -3.06
N GLY A 9 0.88 3.13 -1.77
CA GLY A 9 2.23 3.05 -1.23
C GLY A 9 2.82 1.64 -1.36
N PHE A 10 2.07 0.59 -1.03
CA PHE A 10 2.53 -0.79 -1.18
C PHE A 10 2.63 -1.23 -2.64
N SER A 11 1.65 -0.86 -3.48
CA SER A 11 1.64 -1.24 -4.91
C SER A 11 2.72 -0.56 -5.74
N GLY A 12 3.34 0.53 -5.28
CA GLY A 12 4.33 1.29 -6.06
C GLY A 12 3.76 2.11 -7.23
N LYS A 13 2.51 1.85 -7.63
CA LYS A 13 1.86 2.49 -8.77
C LYS A 13 1.17 3.79 -8.37
N MET A 14 1.29 4.83 -9.20
CA MET A 14 0.62 6.13 -9.03
C MET A 14 0.98 6.86 -7.72
N ILE A 15 2.18 6.64 -7.17
CA ILE A 15 2.68 7.31 -5.96
C ILE A 15 2.62 8.83 -6.12
N ARG A 16 3.23 9.37 -7.19
CA ARG A 16 3.32 10.82 -7.47
C ARG A 16 1.96 11.51 -7.55
N PRO A 17 1.03 11.09 -8.44
CA PRO A 17 -0.28 11.74 -8.52
C PRO A 17 -1.09 11.57 -7.24
N THR A 18 -0.93 10.46 -6.50
CA THR A 18 -1.61 10.27 -5.22
C THR A 18 -1.11 11.25 -4.16
N LEU A 19 0.20 11.45 -4.05
CA LEU A 19 0.80 12.36 -3.08
C LEU A 19 0.48 13.83 -3.40
N ILE A 20 0.53 14.21 -4.69
CA ILE A 20 0.11 15.54 -5.15
C ILE A 20 -1.38 15.77 -4.84
N SER A 21 -2.24 14.82 -5.20
CA SER A 21 -3.69 14.95 -4.93
C SER A 21 -3.97 15.06 -3.44
N PHE A 22 -3.30 14.27 -2.61
CA PHE A 22 -3.43 14.34 -1.15
C PHE A 22 -3.00 15.71 -0.61
N GLY A 23 -1.83 16.22 -1.03
CA GLY A 23 -1.34 17.54 -0.64
C GLY A 23 -2.28 18.66 -1.08
N THR A 24 -2.79 18.61 -2.30
CA THR A 24 -3.74 19.60 -2.83
C THR A 24 -5.06 19.59 -2.06
N ILE A 25 -5.61 18.41 -1.74
CA ILE A 25 -6.83 18.29 -0.92
C ILE A 25 -6.57 18.88 0.48
N LEU A 26 -5.42 18.58 1.08
CA LEU A 26 -5.06 19.11 2.40
C LEU A 26 -4.94 20.64 2.40
N LEU A 27 -4.34 21.22 1.34
CA LEU A 27 -4.30 22.68 1.16
C LEU A 27 -5.70 23.28 1.02
N LEU A 28 -6.54 22.69 0.15
CA LEU A 28 -7.92 23.16 -0.05
C LEU A 28 -8.72 23.13 1.26
N MET A 29 -8.63 22.04 2.02
CA MET A 29 -9.30 21.92 3.32
C MET A 29 -8.77 22.93 4.32
N THR A 30 -7.45 23.12 4.39
CA THR A 30 -6.84 24.07 5.32
C THR A 30 -7.25 25.51 5.01
N ILE A 31 -7.28 25.90 3.74
CA ILE A 31 -7.68 27.25 3.32
C ILE A 31 -9.18 27.47 3.56
N SER A 32 -10.01 26.46 3.32
CA SER A 32 -11.47 26.60 3.40
C SER A 32 -12.00 26.59 4.84
N TYR A 33 -11.39 25.81 5.73
CA TYR A 33 -11.96 25.52 7.05
C TYR A 33 -11.11 25.99 8.23
N SER A 34 -9.85 26.38 8.02
CA SER A 34 -9.01 26.87 9.12
C SER A 34 -9.17 28.37 9.35
N LYS A 35 -9.14 28.79 10.62
CA LYS A 35 -9.15 30.22 10.96
C LYS A 35 -7.85 30.88 10.51
N PRO A 36 -7.92 32.05 9.84
CA PRO A 36 -6.74 32.75 9.36
C PRO A 36 -5.81 33.14 10.53
N GLY A 37 -4.51 32.87 10.38
CA GLY A 37 -3.47 33.17 11.37
C GLY A 37 -3.35 32.16 12.52
N ASN A 38 -4.15 31.08 12.52
CA ASN A 38 -4.04 30.04 13.53
C ASN A 38 -2.89 29.07 13.22
N LEU A 39 -2.28 28.48 14.25
CA LEU A 39 -1.22 27.47 14.12
C LEU A 39 -1.66 26.30 13.22
N ALA A 40 -2.92 25.87 13.34
CA ALA A 40 -3.50 24.84 12.48
C ALA A 40 -3.49 25.20 10.97
N GLN A 41 -3.65 26.50 10.65
CA GLN A 41 -3.57 26.96 9.27
C GLN A 41 -2.13 26.88 8.74
N TYR A 42 -1.16 27.36 9.52
CA TYR A 42 0.24 27.35 9.12
C TYR A 42 0.77 25.92 8.97
N THR A 43 0.45 25.02 9.90
CA THR A 43 0.87 23.62 9.81
C THR A 43 0.19 22.91 8.63
N GLY A 44 -1.11 23.14 8.41
CA GLY A 44 -1.82 22.56 7.28
C GLY A 44 -1.26 23.04 5.93
N ILE A 45 -0.97 24.34 5.79
CA ILE A 45 -0.36 24.88 4.56
C ILE A 45 1.05 24.29 4.37
N PHE A 46 1.87 24.28 5.41
CA PHE A 46 3.25 23.78 5.35
C PHE A 46 3.30 22.31 4.92
N TRP A 47 2.53 21.44 5.58
CA TRP A 47 2.47 20.02 5.23
C TRP A 47 1.83 19.78 3.86
N GLY A 48 0.80 20.53 3.50
CA GLY A 48 0.15 20.43 2.20
C GLY A 48 1.10 20.76 1.05
N LEU A 49 1.83 21.87 1.17
CA LEU A 49 2.89 22.22 0.22
C LEU A 49 4.01 21.18 0.21
N GLY A 50 4.42 20.70 1.39
CA GLY A 50 5.43 19.66 1.53
C GLY A 50 5.08 18.39 0.75
N PHE A 51 3.83 17.92 0.83
CA PHE A 51 3.39 16.75 0.08
C PHE A 51 3.28 16.99 -1.43
N VAL A 52 2.83 18.17 -1.86
CA VAL A 52 2.82 18.53 -3.29
C VAL A 52 4.25 18.54 -3.84
N LEU A 53 5.18 19.21 -3.14
CA LEU A 53 6.59 19.27 -3.54
C LEU A 53 7.23 17.89 -3.56
N LEU A 54 7.05 17.09 -2.51
CA LEU A 54 7.52 15.69 -2.48
C LEU A 54 6.98 14.88 -3.65
N GLY A 55 5.72 15.06 -4.03
CA GLY A 55 5.10 14.35 -5.15
C GLY A 55 5.63 14.77 -6.52
N LEU A 56 6.12 16.00 -6.66
CA LEU A 56 6.78 16.47 -7.87
C LEU A 56 8.15 15.81 -8.06
N PHE A 57 8.92 15.60 -6.98
CA PHE A 57 10.20 14.92 -7.03
C PHE A 57 10.02 13.39 -7.10
N ASN A 58 10.77 12.71 -7.97
CA ASN A 58 10.74 11.25 -8.07
C ASN A 58 11.66 10.60 -7.02
N LEU A 59 11.31 10.73 -5.75
CA LEU A 59 12.12 10.21 -4.64
C LEU A 59 11.62 8.85 -4.17
N ARG A 60 12.56 7.93 -3.90
CA ARG A 60 12.26 6.63 -3.27
C ARG A 60 11.54 6.78 -1.92
N ILE A 61 11.76 7.90 -1.22
CA ILE A 61 11.11 8.21 0.06
C ILE A 61 9.59 8.38 -0.07
N ASN A 62 9.06 8.74 -1.24
CA ASN A 62 7.63 9.00 -1.44
C ASN A 62 6.77 7.77 -1.13
N ARG A 63 7.30 6.57 -1.41
CA ARG A 63 6.66 5.31 -1.05
C ARG A 63 6.48 5.18 0.46
N PHE A 64 7.56 5.42 1.21
CA PHE A 64 7.56 5.36 2.67
C PHE A 64 6.64 6.42 3.27
N VAL A 65 6.65 7.64 2.73
CA VAL A 65 5.76 8.73 3.18
C VAL A 65 4.29 8.37 2.99
N LEU A 66 3.91 7.80 1.84
CA LEU A 66 2.54 7.35 1.57
C LEU A 66 2.10 6.23 2.53
N VAL A 67 2.98 5.27 2.78
CA VAL A 67 2.70 4.18 3.72
C VAL A 67 2.57 4.74 5.13
N PHE A 68 3.47 5.62 5.56
CA PHE A 68 3.44 6.24 6.89
C PHE A 68 2.15 7.03 7.12
N ILE A 69 1.81 7.95 6.22
CA ILE A 69 0.57 8.75 6.30
C ILE A 69 -0.65 7.82 6.27
N GLY A 70 -0.63 6.83 5.38
CA GLY A 70 -1.69 5.84 5.26
C GLY A 70 -1.92 5.06 6.55
N THR A 71 -0.84 4.65 7.23
CA THR A 71 -0.87 3.99 8.54
C THR A 71 -1.37 4.94 9.61
N SER A 72 -0.84 6.15 9.72
CA SER A 72 -1.25 7.12 10.73
C SER A 72 -2.74 7.46 10.64
N ILE A 73 -3.27 7.70 9.43
CA ILE A 73 -4.70 7.96 9.23
C ILE A 73 -5.53 6.72 9.57
N SER A 74 -5.07 5.53 9.19
CA SER A 74 -5.77 4.27 9.52
C SER A 74 -5.82 4.02 11.03
N LEU A 75 -4.72 4.28 11.74
CA LEU A 75 -4.64 4.16 13.19
C LEU A 75 -5.51 5.21 13.90
N TYR A 76 -5.51 6.45 13.41
CA TYR A 76 -6.41 7.49 13.93
C TYR A 76 -7.88 7.07 13.77
N SER A 77 -8.26 6.54 12.60
CA SER A 77 -9.62 6.04 12.38
C SER A 77 -9.98 4.83 13.26
N LEU A 78 -9.00 4.02 13.65
CA LEU A 78 -9.20 2.91 14.58
C LEU A 78 -9.30 3.40 16.04
N TYR A 79 -8.56 4.45 16.37
CA TYR A 79 -8.66 5.12 17.66
C TYR A 79 -10.04 5.78 17.84
N ASP A 80 -10.54 6.47 16.82
CA ASP A 80 -11.90 7.01 16.78
C ASP A 80 -12.96 5.91 16.97
N LEU A 81 -12.70 4.70 16.44
CA LEU A 81 -13.55 3.53 16.69
C LEU A 81 -13.59 3.09 18.16
N LEU A 82 -12.46 3.14 18.87
CA LEU A 82 -12.40 2.79 20.29
C LEU A 82 -13.13 3.84 21.15
N ASP A 83 -13.12 5.10 20.73
CA ASP A 83 -13.77 6.20 21.44
C ASP A 83 -15.31 6.13 21.42
N PHE A 84 -15.90 5.47 20.41
CA PHE A 84 -17.35 5.24 20.34
C PHE A 84 -17.92 4.42 21.52
N THR A 85 -17.08 3.69 22.25
CA THR A 85 -17.51 2.87 23.39
C THR A 85 -17.83 3.69 24.65
N GLY A 86 -17.29 4.92 24.74
CA GLY A 86 -17.46 5.79 25.90
C GLY A 86 -18.65 6.73 25.78
N ASN A 87 -18.68 7.57 24.74
CA ASN A 87 -19.76 8.55 24.55
C ASN A 87 -19.92 8.96 23.08
N ILE A 88 -20.78 8.24 22.35
CA ILE A 88 -21.07 8.46 20.93
C ILE A 88 -21.52 9.89 20.58
N ALA A 89 -22.05 10.66 21.55
CA ALA A 89 -22.56 12.00 21.27
C ALA A 89 -21.46 13.04 20.99
N TYR A 90 -20.23 12.80 21.48
CA TYR A 90 -19.11 13.72 21.34
C TYR A 90 -18.09 13.30 20.28
N THR A 91 -18.33 12.18 19.60
CA THR A 91 -17.45 11.69 18.54
C THR A 91 -17.83 12.30 17.19
N ASP A 92 -16.95 12.18 16.19
CA ASP A 92 -17.18 12.68 14.84
C ASP A 92 -18.47 12.10 14.22
N ALA A 93 -18.75 10.81 14.48
CA ALA A 93 -19.99 10.16 14.05
C ALA A 93 -21.23 10.73 14.76
N GLY A 94 -21.12 11.06 16.05
CA GLY A 94 -22.19 11.70 16.82
C GLY A 94 -22.51 13.11 16.35
N ILE A 95 -21.48 13.90 16.05
CA ILE A 95 -21.62 15.25 15.51
C ILE A 95 -22.31 15.20 14.14
N MET A 96 -21.91 14.25 13.28
CA MET A 96 -22.56 14.05 11.98
C MET A 96 -24.01 13.60 12.14
N ALA A 97 -24.30 12.69 13.06
CA ALA A 97 -25.67 12.25 13.35
C ALA A 97 -26.55 13.39 13.89
N ALA A 98 -26.00 14.24 14.76
CA ALA A 98 -26.70 15.42 15.27
C ALA A 98 -27.01 16.42 14.14
N TRP A 99 -26.06 16.64 13.23
CA TRP A 99 -26.24 17.50 12.06
C TRP A 99 -27.34 16.97 11.12
N ILE A 100 -27.32 15.67 10.80
CA ILE A 100 -28.32 15.02 9.92
C ILE A 100 -29.73 15.08 10.52
N THR A 101 -29.85 14.87 11.82
CA THR A 101 -31.14 14.89 12.52
C THR A 101 -31.62 16.29 12.89
N GLY A 102 -30.80 17.32 12.66
CA GLY A 102 -31.10 18.70 13.05
C GLY A 102 -31.18 18.90 14.57
N ALA A 103 -30.61 17.99 15.35
CA ALA A 103 -30.65 18.05 16.81
C ALA A 103 -29.70 19.14 17.33
N ASN A 104 -30.24 20.08 18.11
CA ASN A 104 -29.46 21.19 18.65
C ASN A 104 -28.64 20.72 19.86
N SER A 105 -27.32 20.95 19.85
CA SER A 105 -26.36 20.47 20.87
C SER A 105 -26.61 20.96 22.30
N SER A 106 -27.55 21.88 22.50
CA SER A 106 -27.95 22.44 23.79
C SER A 106 -29.07 21.67 24.51
N GLN A 107 -29.62 20.63 23.90
CA GLN A 107 -30.63 19.77 24.53
C GLN A 107 -30.10 18.35 24.79
N VAL A 108 -30.80 17.62 25.67
CA VAL A 108 -30.57 16.19 25.92
C VAL A 108 -30.51 15.46 24.58
N VAL A 109 -29.38 14.78 24.33
CA VAL A 109 -29.09 14.13 23.05
C VAL A 109 -30.23 13.14 22.72
N PRO A 110 -30.95 13.32 21.60
CA PRO A 110 -32.04 12.43 21.23
C PRO A 110 -31.54 11.00 21.01
N LYS A 111 -32.35 10.00 21.39
CA LYS A 111 -32.01 8.58 21.15
C LYS A 111 -31.75 8.27 19.67
N SER A 112 -32.39 8.99 18.75
CA SER A 112 -32.16 8.87 17.30
C SER A 112 -30.74 9.27 16.89
N VAL A 113 -30.15 10.30 17.51
CA VAL A 113 -28.75 10.72 17.26
C VAL A 113 -27.79 9.62 17.70
N ILE A 114 -28.03 9.02 18.86
CA ILE A 114 -27.20 7.95 19.41
C ILE A 114 -27.23 6.74 18.48
N VAL A 115 -28.41 6.28 18.07
CA VAL A 115 -28.56 5.11 17.17
C VAL A 115 -27.93 5.39 15.80
N LEU A 116 -28.17 6.56 15.23
CA LEU A 116 -27.60 6.94 13.94
C LEU A 116 -26.07 7.08 14.02
N GLY A 117 -25.54 7.65 15.11
CA GLY A 117 -24.12 7.76 15.37
C GLY A 117 -23.43 6.39 15.41
N TYR A 118 -24.01 5.42 16.12
CA TYR A 118 -23.51 4.05 16.13
C TYR A 118 -23.56 3.38 14.75
N LEU A 119 -24.59 3.63 13.95
CA LEU A 119 -24.70 3.08 12.60
C LEU A 119 -23.61 3.65 11.68
N ILE A 120 -23.41 4.98 11.71
CA ILE A 120 -22.35 5.66 10.96
C ILE A 120 -20.97 5.13 11.38
N ALA A 121 -20.74 5.03 12.69
CA ALA A 121 -19.51 4.49 13.27
C ALA A 121 -19.23 3.05 12.81
N LEU A 122 -20.22 2.15 12.91
CA LEU A 122 -20.07 0.75 12.50
C LEU A 122 -19.79 0.62 11.00
N LEU A 123 -20.50 1.39 10.17
CA LEU A 123 -20.31 1.39 8.72
C LEU A 123 -18.91 1.88 8.37
N TRP A 124 -18.48 3.00 8.97
CA TRP A 124 -17.16 3.58 8.75
C TRP A 124 -16.04 2.64 9.19
N SER A 125 -16.23 1.95 10.30
CA SER A 125 -15.28 0.98 10.82
C SER A 125 -15.18 -0.27 9.98
N PHE A 126 -16.31 -0.83 9.54
CA PHE A 126 -16.31 -1.97 8.64
C PHE A 126 -15.60 -1.64 7.32
N PHE A 127 -15.86 -0.45 6.78
CA PHE A 127 -15.19 0.05 5.58
C PHE A 127 -13.68 0.23 5.81
N SER A 128 -13.29 0.86 6.92
CA SER A 128 -11.89 1.09 7.26
C SER A 128 -11.12 -0.22 7.49
N LEU A 129 -11.69 -1.16 8.25
CA LEU A 129 -11.12 -2.50 8.46
C LEU A 129 -10.98 -3.26 7.14
N SER A 130 -12.00 -3.20 6.27
CA SER A 130 -11.97 -3.88 4.98
C SER A 130 -10.81 -3.38 4.11
N ILE A 131 -10.57 -2.07 4.07
CA ILE A 131 -9.47 -1.52 3.27
C ILE A 131 -8.11 -1.87 3.89
N ILE A 132 -7.98 -1.83 5.21
CA ILE A 132 -6.75 -2.27 5.90
C ILE A 132 -6.49 -3.74 5.57
N PHE A 133 -7.50 -4.60 5.73
CA PHE A 133 -7.40 -6.03 5.42
C PHE A 133 -6.97 -6.28 3.98
N VAL A 134 -7.59 -5.63 2.99
CA VAL A 134 -7.20 -5.77 1.57
C VAL A 134 -5.79 -5.25 1.33
N SER A 135 -5.40 -4.13 1.95
CA SER A 135 -4.07 -3.53 1.76
C SER A 135 -2.97 -4.40 2.37
N VAL A 136 -3.21 -4.96 3.56
CA VAL A 136 -2.29 -5.84 4.27
C VAL A 136 -2.21 -7.21 3.61
N LYS A 137 -3.35 -7.78 3.18
CA LYS A 137 -3.39 -9.05 2.45
C LYS A 137 -2.52 -9.01 1.19
N LYS A 138 -2.51 -7.89 0.46
CA LYS A 138 -1.64 -7.71 -0.71
C LYS A 138 -0.15 -7.75 -0.37
N VAL A 139 0.24 -7.25 0.81
CA VAL A 139 1.65 -7.30 1.26
C VAL A 139 2.06 -8.74 1.47
N PHE A 140 1.25 -9.54 2.17
CA PHE A 140 1.53 -10.96 2.41
C PHE A 140 1.42 -11.83 1.15
N GLN A 141 0.58 -11.47 0.18
CA GLN A 141 0.50 -12.18 -1.10
C GLN A 141 1.63 -11.79 -2.07
N SER A 142 2.34 -10.70 -1.82
CA SER A 142 3.47 -10.27 -2.66
C SER A 142 4.80 -10.95 -2.30
N GLU A 143 4.83 -11.81 -1.27
CA GLU A 143 6.00 -12.64 -0.96
C GLU A 143 6.09 -13.89 -1.86
N GLU A 144 5.02 -14.25 -2.59
CA GLU A 144 5.13 -15.18 -3.71
C GLU A 144 5.46 -14.41 -5.00
N ILE A 145 6.76 -14.38 -5.32
CA ILE A 145 7.34 -14.04 -6.63
C ILE A 145 7.35 -12.55 -7.01
N VAL A 146 8.38 -11.80 -6.60
CA VAL A 146 9.06 -10.81 -7.48
C VAL A 146 10.52 -10.66 -7.04
N VAL A 147 11.45 -11.23 -7.81
CA VAL A 147 12.88 -10.86 -7.79
C VAL A 147 12.96 -9.37 -8.15
N PRO A 148 13.66 -8.51 -7.38
CA PRO A 148 13.75 -7.10 -7.69
C PRO A 148 14.65 -6.91 -8.92
N GLU A 149 14.02 -6.75 -10.08
CA GLU A 149 14.69 -6.26 -11.28
C GLU A 149 15.09 -4.81 -11.01
N GLN A 150 16.37 -4.63 -10.68
CA GLN A 150 17.00 -3.33 -10.59
C GLN A 150 16.89 -2.67 -11.97
N GLU A 151 16.23 -1.52 -12.04
CA GLU A 151 16.38 -0.57 -13.13
C GLU A 151 17.87 -0.17 -13.23
N PHE A 152 18.63 -0.90 -14.03
CA PHE A 152 19.90 -0.45 -14.59
C PHE A 152 19.66 -0.07 -16.04
N GLN A 153 19.97 1.19 -16.32
CA GLN A 153 19.96 1.79 -17.64
C GLN A 153 20.85 0.99 -18.60
N GLN A 154 20.33 0.64 -19.79
CA GLN A 154 21.16 0.54 -20.98
C GLN A 154 20.35 0.89 -22.23
N ASN A 155 20.75 1.98 -22.88
CA ASN A 155 20.44 2.25 -24.27
C ASN A 155 21.02 1.12 -25.13
N ASP A 156 20.23 0.58 -26.07
CA ASP A 156 20.64 0.06 -27.39
C ASP A 156 19.35 -0.45 -28.09
N PHE A 157 18.75 0.29 -29.03
CA PHE A 157 19.03 0.31 -30.47
C PHE A 157 18.99 -1.08 -31.16
N PHE A 158 17.81 -1.40 -31.75
CA PHE A 158 17.52 -2.42 -32.77
C PHE A 158 17.85 -3.91 -32.51
N GLN A 159 16.81 -4.75 -32.38
CA GLN A 159 16.53 -5.80 -33.39
C GLN A 159 15.18 -6.50 -33.17
N SER A 160 14.62 -6.92 -34.29
CA SER A 160 13.30 -7.46 -34.55
C SER A 160 13.16 -8.98 -34.32
N SER A 161 11.89 -9.40 -34.20
CA SER A 161 11.31 -10.67 -34.65
C SER A 161 11.36 -11.93 -33.76
N GLU A 162 10.14 -12.44 -33.57
CA GLU A 162 9.71 -13.85 -33.67
C GLU A 162 10.17 -14.91 -32.64
N ASN A 163 9.15 -15.56 -32.07
CA ASN A 163 9.11 -16.92 -31.52
C ASN A 163 10.39 -17.76 -31.59
N GLU A 164 10.93 -18.13 -30.43
CA GLU A 164 11.52 -19.45 -30.24
C GLU A 164 11.60 -19.79 -28.74
N ASN A 165 11.05 -20.94 -28.37
CA ASN A 165 11.36 -21.67 -27.14
C ASN A 165 12.89 -21.90 -27.08
N LYS A 166 13.64 -20.95 -26.52
CA LYS A 166 15.03 -21.16 -26.16
C LYS A 166 15.10 -21.40 -24.67
N GLU A 167 15.12 -22.70 -24.35
CA GLU A 167 15.64 -23.25 -23.11
C GLU A 167 16.91 -22.46 -22.75
N THR A 168 16.82 -21.63 -21.70
CA THR A 168 17.95 -20.80 -21.27
C THR A 168 19.00 -21.73 -20.66
N PRO A 169 20.19 -21.88 -21.27
CA PRO A 169 21.25 -22.70 -20.70
C PRO A 169 21.70 -22.10 -19.36
N PHE A 170 22.28 -22.94 -18.48
CA PHE A 170 22.84 -22.52 -17.21
C PHE A 170 23.70 -21.24 -17.37
N PRO A 171 23.40 -20.14 -16.66
CA PRO A 171 23.98 -18.81 -16.93
C PRO A 171 25.42 -18.63 -16.43
N GLY A 172 26.09 -19.70 -15.99
CA GLY A 172 27.43 -19.67 -15.39
C GLY A 172 28.46 -20.53 -16.15
N GLU A 173 29.73 -20.33 -15.85
CA GLU A 173 30.81 -21.20 -16.35
C GLU A 173 30.62 -22.63 -15.82
N VAL A 174 30.62 -23.60 -16.73
CA VAL A 174 30.48 -25.02 -16.40
C VAL A 174 31.82 -25.54 -15.91
N THR A 175 32.09 -25.40 -14.61
CA THR A 175 33.23 -26.04 -13.95
C THR A 175 32.92 -27.52 -13.69
N PRO A 176 33.94 -28.40 -13.60
CA PRO A 176 33.74 -29.82 -13.32
C PRO A 176 32.95 -30.07 -12.02
N GLU A 177 33.16 -29.22 -11.01
CA GLU A 177 32.43 -29.27 -9.73
C GLU A 177 30.92 -29.01 -9.88
N VAL A 178 30.55 -28.09 -10.79
CA VAL A 178 29.14 -27.79 -11.08
C VAL A 178 28.49 -28.96 -11.82
N MET A 179 29.20 -29.58 -12.77
CA MET A 179 28.69 -30.78 -13.45
C MET A 179 28.42 -31.92 -12.46
N GLU A 180 29.38 -32.23 -11.58
CA GLU A 180 29.22 -33.27 -10.56
C GLU A 180 28.04 -32.98 -9.64
N TRP A 181 27.83 -31.71 -9.26
CA TRP A 181 26.67 -31.33 -8.46
C TRP A 181 25.34 -31.61 -9.18
N PHE A 182 25.20 -31.26 -10.46
CA PHE A 182 24.00 -31.53 -11.25
C PHE A 182 23.74 -33.03 -11.40
N PHE A 183 24.78 -33.81 -11.71
CA PHE A 183 24.68 -35.27 -11.80
C PHE A 183 24.29 -35.92 -10.47
N SER A 184 24.86 -35.47 -9.34
CA SER A 184 24.52 -35.96 -8.00
C SER A 184 23.05 -35.72 -7.63
N LYS A 185 22.39 -34.75 -8.28
CA LYS A 185 20.97 -34.43 -8.09
C LYS A 185 20.08 -35.11 -9.12
N GLY A 186 20.63 -35.93 -10.00
CA GLY A 186 19.88 -36.59 -11.06
C GLY A 186 19.42 -35.62 -12.14
N LEU A 187 20.11 -34.49 -12.34
CA LEU A 187 19.70 -33.41 -13.24
C LEU A 187 20.76 -33.14 -14.32
N ASP A 188 20.32 -32.83 -15.53
CA ASP A 188 21.14 -32.25 -16.60
C ASP A 188 21.44 -30.77 -16.30
N LEU A 189 22.42 -30.19 -16.99
CA LEU A 189 22.80 -28.77 -16.93
C LEU A 189 21.64 -27.81 -17.28
N ASN A 190 20.57 -28.34 -17.89
CA ASN A 190 19.33 -27.62 -18.18
C ASN A 190 18.23 -27.83 -17.12
N GLY A 191 18.53 -28.47 -15.99
CA GLY A 191 17.59 -28.76 -14.90
C GLY A 191 16.55 -29.84 -15.23
N LYS A 192 16.77 -30.63 -16.29
CA LYS A 192 15.91 -31.77 -16.64
C LYS A 192 16.36 -33.02 -15.89
N PRO A 193 15.45 -33.90 -15.44
CA PRO A 193 15.83 -35.18 -14.84
C PRO A 193 16.62 -36.01 -15.84
N LEU A 194 17.72 -36.60 -15.39
CA LEU A 194 18.57 -37.45 -16.21
C LEU A 194 17.77 -38.67 -16.70
N PRO A 195 17.95 -39.10 -17.95
CA PRO A 195 17.34 -40.33 -18.44
C PRO A 195 17.79 -41.51 -17.57
N ALA A 196 16.87 -42.46 -17.33
CA ALA A 196 17.09 -43.61 -16.45
C ALA A 196 18.32 -44.47 -16.82
N GLU A 197 18.77 -44.41 -18.09
CA GLU A 197 19.99 -45.08 -18.57
C GLU A 197 21.29 -44.59 -17.92
N PHE A 198 21.29 -43.39 -17.30
CA PHE A 198 22.45 -42.85 -16.57
C PHE A 198 22.43 -43.16 -15.07
N LEU A 199 21.26 -43.48 -14.51
CA LEU A 199 21.13 -43.84 -13.09
C LEU A 199 21.51 -45.31 -12.82
N GLU A 200 21.41 -46.19 -13.82
CA GLU A 200 21.77 -47.62 -13.67
C GLU A 200 23.29 -47.89 -13.67
N LYS A 201 24.13 -46.90 -13.98
CA LYS A 201 25.59 -47.08 -14.04
C LYS A 201 26.34 -46.81 -12.73
N GLU A 202 25.67 -46.35 -11.68
CA GLU A 202 26.29 -46.11 -10.37
C GLU A 202 26.17 -47.30 -9.38
N GLU A 203 25.49 -48.40 -9.75
CA GLU A 203 25.33 -49.59 -8.88
C GLU A 203 26.21 -50.81 -9.26
N LEU A 204 27.33 -50.63 -9.97
CA LEU A 204 28.31 -51.71 -10.25
C LEU A 204 29.74 -51.39 -9.82
#